data_AF-A0A349PA77-F1
#
_entry.id   AF-A0A349PA77-F1
#
_cell.length_a   1.000
_cell.length_b   1.000
_cell.length_c   1.000
_cell.angle_alpha   90.00
_cell.angle_beta   90.00
_cell.angle_gamma   90.00
#
_symmetry.space_group_name_H-M   'P 1'
#
loop_
_entity.id
_entity.type
_entity.pdbx_description
1 polymer ?
#
loop_
_entity_poly.entity_id
_entity_poly.type
_entity_poly.pdbx_seq_one_letter_code
_entity_poly.pdbx_strand_id
1 'polypeptide(L)'
;MSWNIKDWMCGGYRAEREDGEMVFIYRRPSWGTGLCGARVFFELRCRGSLVGRISAEGSWRPQVLAQWLAEADRPLNESDLLEITAALKL
;
A
#
# COMPACT_ATOMS: atom_id res chain seq x y z
N MET A 1 -4.33 0.92 15.20
CA MET A 1 -3.08 0.26 15.64
C MET A 1 -1.93 0.84 14.82
N SER A 2 -0.66 0.60 15.16
CA SER A 2 0.46 1.20 14.41
C SER A 2 1.22 0.12 13.64
N TRP A 3 1.13 0.17 12.31
CA TRP A 3 1.96 -0.63 11.41
C TRP A 3 3.40 -0.11 11.43
N ASN A 4 4.37 -1.01 11.63
CA ASN A 4 5.79 -0.67 11.56
C ASN A 4 6.28 -0.86 10.13
N ILE A 5 6.62 0.23 9.46
CA ILE A 5 7.10 0.21 8.08
C ILE A 5 8.63 0.24 8.05
N LYS A 6 9.21 -0.78 7.42
CA LYS A 6 10.66 -0.91 7.20
C LYS A 6 10.95 -0.94 5.71
N ASP A 7 12.06 -0.34 5.31
CA ASP A 7 12.59 -0.52 3.95
C ASP A 7 12.95 -1.99 3.73
N TRP A 8 12.65 -2.51 2.54
CA TRP A 8 12.88 -3.92 2.23
C TRP A 8 13.61 -4.14 0.90
N MET A 9 13.32 -3.34 -0.12
CA MET A 9 13.94 -3.42 -1.46
C MET A 9 13.94 -2.05 -2.15
N CYS A 10 14.51 -1.95 -3.37
CA CYS A 10 14.59 -0.69 -4.13
C CYS A 10 13.23 0.04 -4.28
N GLY A 11 12.95 0.95 -3.34
CA GLY A 11 11.71 1.71 -3.26
C GLY A 11 10.50 0.93 -2.74
N GLY A 12 10.68 -0.29 -2.25
CA GLY A 12 9.62 -1.12 -1.66
C GLY A 12 9.76 -1.25 -0.14
N TYR A 13 8.62 -1.43 0.53
CA TYR A 13 8.52 -1.45 1.98
C TYR A 13 7.91 -2.76 2.49
N ARG A 14 8.17 -3.06 3.76
CA ARG A 14 7.50 -4.12 4.51
C ARG A 14 6.80 -3.48 5.71
N ALA A 15 5.50 -3.69 5.82
CA ALA A 15 4.70 -3.29 6.97
C ALA A 15 4.45 -4.50 7.87
N GLU A 16 4.78 -4.39 9.15
CA GLU A 16 4.60 -5.42 10.17
C GLU A 16 3.63 -4.93 11.25
N ARG A 17 2.68 -5.77 11.64
CA ARG A 17 1.77 -5.55 12.77
C ARG A 17 2.24 -6.36 13.98
N GLU A 18 1.87 -5.93 15.19
CA GLU A 18 2.34 -6.55 16.45
C GLU A 18 1.94 -8.03 16.61
N ASP A 19 0.88 -8.46 15.93
CA ASP A 19 0.42 -9.86 15.91
C ASP A 19 1.19 -10.74 14.92
N GLY A 20 2.20 -10.20 14.24
CA GLY A 20 3.02 -10.91 13.28
C GLY A 20 2.47 -10.91 11.85
N GLU A 21 1.34 -10.25 11.58
CA GLU A 21 0.87 -10.05 10.22
C GLU A 21 1.83 -9.13 9.44
N MET A 22 2.03 -9.47 8.17
CA MET A 22 3.00 -8.80 7.30
C MET A 22 2.39 -8.45 5.95
N VAL A 23 2.61 -7.22 5.52
CA VAL A 23 2.22 -6.72 4.20
C VAL A 23 3.46 -6.21 3.48
N PHE A 24 3.66 -6.68 2.26
CA PHE A 24 4.73 -6.24 1.39
C PHE A 24 4.21 -5.19 0.40
N ILE A 25 4.89 -4.06 0.34
CA ILE A 25 4.48 -2.87 -0.40
C ILE A 25 5.47 -2.68 -1.56
N TYR A 26 5.03 -3.00 -2.76
CA TYR A 26 5.86 -2.96 -3.95
C TYR A 26 5.63 -1.68 -4.73
N ARG A 27 6.68 -0.89 -4.94
CA ARG A 27 6.61 0.23 -5.89
C ARG A 27 6.51 -0.30 -7.30
N ARG A 28 5.50 0.15 -8.04
CA ARG A 28 5.26 -0.29 -9.41
C ARG A 28 5.17 0.93 -10.34
N PRO A 29 5.60 0.80 -11.61
CA PRO A 29 5.25 1.80 -12.61
C PRO A 29 3.73 1.82 -12.79
N SER A 30 3.16 3.00 -13.04
CA SER A 30 1.72 3.20 -13.28
C SER A 30 1.27 2.87 -14.71
N TRP A 31 2.13 2.23 -15.51
CA TRP A 31 1.82 1.91 -16.91
C TRP A 31 0.67 0.89 -17.01
N GLY A 32 -0.34 1.20 -17.82
CA GLY A 32 -1.45 0.29 -18.10
C GLY A 32 -2.50 0.16 -16.97
N THR A 33 -2.41 0.93 -15.89
CA THR A 33 -3.37 0.89 -14.77
C THR A 33 -4.48 1.94 -14.86
N GLY A 34 -4.46 2.79 -15.90
CA GLY A 34 -5.38 3.94 -16.02
C GLY A 34 -5.03 5.11 -15.11
N LEU A 35 -3.98 4.99 -14.28
CA LEU A 35 -3.50 6.02 -13.35
C LEU A 35 -2.41 6.91 -13.97
N CYS A 36 -2.65 7.40 -15.19
CA CYS A 36 -1.76 8.37 -15.83
C CYS A 36 -1.61 9.62 -14.94
N GLY A 37 -0.38 10.00 -14.60
CA GLY A 37 -0.10 11.15 -13.72
C GLY A 37 0.14 10.80 -12.24
N ALA A 38 -0.02 9.53 -11.83
CA ALA A 38 0.40 9.09 -10.52
C ALA A 38 1.94 9.14 -10.40
N ARG A 39 2.44 9.94 -9.46
CA ARG A 39 3.88 10.04 -9.14
C ARG A 39 4.35 8.81 -8.35
N VAL A 40 3.43 8.23 -7.60
CA VAL A 40 3.68 7.08 -6.73
C VAL A 40 2.56 6.08 -6.92
N PHE A 41 2.92 4.82 -7.10
CA PHE A 41 1.99 3.71 -7.21
C PHE A 41 2.59 2.48 -6.51
N PHE A 42 1.83 1.93 -5.56
CA PHE A 42 2.19 0.77 -4.78
C PHE A 42 1.14 -0.32 -4.88
N GLU A 43 1.61 -1.56 -4.94
CA GLU A 43 0.79 -2.76 -4.74
C GLU A 43 1.12 -3.37 -3.38
N LEU A 44 0.08 -3.63 -2.60
CA LEU A 44 0.20 -4.27 -1.29
C LEU A 44 -0.13 -5.74 -1.44
N ARG A 45 0.75 -6.60 -0.93
CA ARG A 45 0.58 -8.04 -0.97
C ARG A 45 0.77 -8.66 0.40
N CYS A 46 -0.12 -9.57 0.75
CA CYS A 46 0.00 -10.42 1.93
C CYS A 46 -0.04 -11.88 1.47
N ARG A 47 0.90 -12.70 1.97
CA ARG A 47 1.01 -14.14 1.63
C ARG A 47 0.94 -14.41 0.11
N GLY A 48 1.61 -13.56 -0.68
CA GLY A 48 1.65 -13.66 -2.15
C GLY A 48 0.42 -13.12 -2.89
N SER A 49 -0.68 -12.82 -2.21
CA SER A 49 -1.91 -12.28 -2.82
C SER A 49 -1.95 -10.76 -2.80
N LEU A 50 -2.51 -10.14 -3.84
CA LEU A 50 -2.82 -8.71 -3.87
C LEU A 50 -3.94 -8.40 -2.87
N VAL A 51 -3.71 -7.45 -1.96
CA VAL A 51 -4.69 -7.02 -0.95
C VAL A 51 -5.16 -5.59 -1.15
N GLY A 52 -4.32 -4.75 -1.76
CA GLY A 52 -4.71 -3.37 -2.04
C GLY A 52 -3.70 -2.63 -2.90
N ARG A 53 -4.05 -1.38 -3.21
CA ARG A 53 -3.22 -0.45 -3.98
C ARG A 53 -3.20 0.90 -3.29
N ILE A 54 -2.06 1.59 -3.40
CA ILE A 54 -1.93 2.98 -2.98
C ILE A 54 -1.39 3.77 -4.16
N SER A 55 -2.00 4.90 -4.48
CA SER A 55 -1.50 5.82 -5.51
C SER A 55 -1.52 7.25 -5.00
N ALA A 56 -0.53 8.05 -5.38
CA ALA A 56 -0.50 9.48 -5.13
C ALA A 56 -0.30 10.25 -6.44
N GLU A 57 -1.14 11.25 -6.66
CA GLU A 57 -1.07 12.12 -7.83
C GLU A 57 0.09 13.13 -7.75
N GLY A 58 0.64 13.50 -8.90
CA GLY A 58 1.65 14.54 -9.02
C GLY A 58 1.06 15.95 -9.02
N SER A 59 0.41 16.38 -7.94
CA SER A 59 -0.13 17.74 -7.79
C SER A 59 0.49 18.48 -6.60
N TRP A 60 0.26 19.80 -6.50
CA TRP A 60 0.77 20.63 -5.41
C TRP A 60 0.23 20.24 -4.02
N ARG A 61 -0.93 19.55 -3.99
CA ARG A 61 -1.48 18.83 -2.85
C ARG A 61 -1.81 17.40 -3.30
N PRO A 62 -0.87 16.45 -3.16
CA PRO A 62 -1.04 15.10 -3.63
C PRO A 62 -2.31 14.48 -3.04
N GLN A 63 -3.24 14.03 -3.88
CA GLN A 63 -4.32 13.19 -3.42
C GLN A 63 -3.82 11.75 -3.34
N VAL A 64 -3.85 11.19 -2.13
CA VAL A 64 -3.50 9.80 -1.88
C VAL A 64 -4.78 8.97 -1.91
N LEU A 65 -4.79 7.97 -2.78
CA LEU A 65 -5.90 7.02 -2.91
C LEU A 65 -5.43 5.66 -2.43
N ALA A 66 -6.20 5.06 -1.52
CA ALA A 66 -6.03 3.70 -1.05
C ALA A 66 -7.22 2.86 -1.51
N GLN A 67 -6.95 1.78 -2.22
CA GLN A 67 -7.98 0.88 -2.76
C GLN A 67 -7.82 -0.52 -2.15
N TRP A 68 -8.83 -0.97 -1.42
CA TRP A 68 -8.92 -2.34 -0.92
C TRP A 68 -9.37 -3.29 -2.02
N LEU A 69 -8.66 -4.41 -2.20
CA LEU A 69 -8.91 -5.37 -3.28
C LEU A 69 -9.05 -6.82 -2.78
N ALA A 70 -8.77 -7.07 -1.51
CA ALA A 70 -8.94 -8.40 -0.93
C ALA A 70 -10.39 -8.68 -0.51
N GLU A 71 -10.76 -9.96 -0.51
CA GLU A 71 -12.05 -10.40 0.04
C GLU A 71 -12.09 -10.22 1.57
N ALA A 72 -13.29 -10.04 2.11
CA ALA A 72 -13.53 -9.70 3.52
C ALA A 72 -13.15 -10.79 4.53
N ASP A 73 -12.88 -12.02 4.09
CA ASP A 73 -12.59 -13.18 4.97
C ASP A 73 -11.09 -13.38 5.23
N ARG A 74 -10.37 -12.28 5.45
CA ARG A 74 -8.93 -12.28 5.70
C ARG A 74 -8.61 -11.54 7.01
N PRO A 75 -7.48 -11.88 7.67
CA PRO A 75 -7.05 -11.17 8.88
C PRO A 75 -6.75 -9.68 8.66
N LEU A 76 -6.61 -9.27 7.39
CA LEU A 76 -6.43 -7.89 6.97
C LEU A 76 -7.75 -7.34 6.42
N ASN A 77 -8.03 -6.07 6.72
CA ASN A 77 -9.20 -5.36 6.23
C ASN A 77 -8.85 -3.97 5.66
N GLU A 78 -9.87 -3.26 5.19
CA GLU A 78 -9.71 -1.91 4.62
C GLU A 78 -9.10 -0.91 5.60
N SER A 79 -9.39 -1.02 6.90
CA SER A 79 -8.79 -0.16 7.93
C SER A 79 -7.29 -0.36 8.03
N ASP A 80 -6.80 -1.61 7.92
CA ASP A 80 -5.35 -1.88 7.90
C ASP A 80 -4.67 -1.19 6.71
N LEU A 81 -5.32 -1.17 5.54
CA LEU A 81 -4.80 -0.47 4.36
C LEU A 81 -4.71 1.04 4.60
N LEU A 82 -5.71 1.66 5.24
CA LEU A 82 -5.69 3.08 5.58
C LEU A 82 -4.58 3.40 6.59
N GLU A 83 -4.39 2.55 7.61
CA GLU A 83 -3.32 2.71 8.59
C GLU A 83 -1.92 2.62 7.93
N ILE A 84 -1.71 1.63 7.05
CA ILE A 84 -0.46 1.50 6.28
C ILE A 84 -0.23 2.73 5.40
N THR A 85 -1.28 3.22 4.73
CA THR A 85 -1.22 4.40 3.88
C THR A 85 -0.80 5.65 4.67
N ALA A 86 -1.38 5.84 5.85
CA ALA A 86 -1.03 6.95 6.74
C ALA A 86 0.43 6.84 7.25
N ALA A 87 0.90 5.63 7.53
CA ALA A 87 2.26 5.38 7.99
C ALA A 87 3.32 5.58 6.90
N LEU A 88 2.99 5.40 5.62
CA LEU A 88 3.92 5.60 4.48
C LEU A 88 4.33 7.06 4.23
N LYS A 89 3.56 8.04 4.74
CA LYS A 89 3.84 9.49 4.61
C LYS A 89 4.18 9.93 3.16
N LEU A 90 3.33 9.54 2.21
CA LEU A 90 3.47 9.79 0.77
C LEU A 90 3.19 11.24 0.35
#